data_AF-A0A4W5QVH0-F1
#
_entry.id   AF-A0A4W5QVH0-F1
#
_cell.length_a   1.000
_cell.length_b   1.000
_cell.length_c   1.000
_cell.angle_alpha   90.00
_cell.angle_beta   90.00
_cell.angle_gamma   90.00
#
_symmetry.space_group_name_H-M   'P 1'
#
loop_
_entity.id
_entity.type
_entity.pdbx_description
1 polymer ?
#
loop_
_entity_poly.entity_id
_entity_poly.type
_entity_poly.pdbx_seq_one_letter_code
_entity_poly.pdbx_strand_id
1 'polypeptide(L)'
;QNAPSCLKEVIEQLLDAVVKFSEPSGHLVSDLFQKLPSKVQYPDYYAVVKDPIDLKIIAQKIQMSLYRSVSAMAKDIDLLAKNAKTYNEPGSQGF
;
A
#
# COMPACT_ATOMS: atom_id res chain seq x y z
N GLN A 1 -6.57 26.48 10.49
CA GLN A 1 -6.81 25.03 10.62
C GLN A 1 -7.73 24.65 9.46
N ASN A 2 -7.19 24.07 8.38
CA ASN A 2 -8.02 23.58 7.28
C ASN A 2 -8.34 22.12 7.57
N ALA A 3 -9.53 21.86 8.09
CA ALA A 3 -10.06 20.49 8.11
C ALA A 3 -10.22 20.03 6.65
N PRO A 4 -9.80 18.81 6.28
CA PRO A 4 -10.07 18.27 4.95
C PRO A 4 -11.58 18.28 4.69
N SER A 5 -11.95 18.90 3.57
CA SER A 5 -13.33 19.24 3.23
C SER A 5 -14.05 18.12 2.47
N CYS A 6 -13.30 17.15 1.94
CA CYS A 6 -13.83 16.02 1.17
C CYS A 6 -13.12 14.70 1.52
N LEU A 7 -13.84 13.58 1.44
CA LEU A 7 -13.31 12.23 1.64
C LEU A 7 -12.02 11.98 0.85
N LYS A 8 -11.93 12.49 -0.40
CA LYS A 8 -10.74 12.36 -1.24
C LYS A 8 -9.50 12.98 -0.58
N GLU A 9 -9.61 14.17 0.00
CA GLU A 9 -8.50 14.84 0.68
C GLU A 9 -8.05 14.05 1.91
N VAL A 10 -9.00 13.47 2.65
CA VAL A 10 -8.69 12.63 3.82
C VAL A 10 -7.89 11.40 3.40
N ILE A 11 -8.35 10.65 2.40
CA ILE A 11 -7.65 9.43 1.96
C ILE A 11 -6.31 9.74 1.27
N GLU A 12 -6.17 10.88 0.60
CA GLU A 12 -4.88 11.36 0.07
C GLU A 12 -3.89 11.67 1.19
N GLN A 13 -4.33 12.35 2.26
CA GLN A 13 -3.48 12.61 3.43
C GLN A 13 -3.06 11.33 4.14
N LEU A 14 -3.95 10.34 4.23
CA LEU A 14 -3.62 9.04 4.81
C LEU A 14 -2.57 8.30 3.96
N LEU A 15 -2.72 8.30 2.63
CA LEU A 15 -1.72 7.70 1.75
C LEU A 15 -0.37 8.42 1.84
N ASP A 16 -0.38 9.75 1.87
CA ASP A 16 0.81 10.58 2.02
C ASP A 16 1.57 10.26 3.32
N ALA A 17 0.84 10.12 4.43
CA ALA A 17 1.41 9.72 5.71
C ALA A 17 2.06 8.33 5.65
N VAL A 18 1.43 7.36 4.98
CA VAL A 18 2.00 6.01 4.78
C VAL A 18 3.26 6.06 3.92
N VAL A 19 3.25 6.83 2.82
CA VAL A 19 4.39 6.91 1.90
C VAL A 19 5.60 7.60 2.53
N LYS A 20 5.37 8.62 3.36
CA LYS A 20 6.43 9.42 4.00
C LYS A 20 6.94 8.84 5.32
N PHE A 21 6.33 7.77 5.83
CA PHE A 21 6.80 7.16 7.07
C PHE A 21 8.19 6.53 6.86
N SER A 22 9.16 7.02 7.63
CA SER A 22 10.54 6.54 7.62
C SER A 22 10.91 5.90 8.96
N GLU A 23 11.72 4.85 8.90
CA GLU A 23 12.42 4.31 10.07
C GLU A 23 13.47 5.31 10.61
N PRO A 24 13.99 5.12 11.83
CA PRO A 24 15.08 5.95 12.36
C PRO A 24 16.35 5.97 11.48
N SER A 25 16.53 4.95 10.63
CA SER A 25 17.59 4.86 9.62
C SER A 25 17.42 5.87 8.47
N GLY A 26 16.25 6.50 8.35
CA GLY A 26 15.86 7.35 7.22
C GLY A 26 15.27 6.57 6.04
N HIS A 27 15.22 5.24 6.11
CA HIS A 27 14.64 4.42 5.05
C HIS A 27 13.12 4.53 5.07
N LEU A 28 12.50 4.77 3.92
CA LEU A 28 11.05 4.77 3.81
C LEU A 28 10.53 3.34 3.81
N VAL A 29 9.62 3.04 4.74
CA VAL A 29 8.98 1.72 4.80
C VAL A 29 8.21 1.44 3.50
N SER A 30 7.70 2.51 2.88
CA SER A 30 6.89 2.42 1.66
C SER A 30 7.66 1.95 0.42
N ASP A 31 9.00 2.02 0.41
CA ASP A 31 9.83 1.74 -0.77
C ASP A 31 9.61 0.32 -1.31
N LEU A 32 9.46 -0.67 -0.42
CA LEU A 32 9.21 -2.07 -0.80
C LEU A 32 7.80 -2.31 -1.33
N PHE A 33 6.87 -1.38 -1.11
CA PHE A 33 5.44 -1.54 -1.42
C PHE A 33 4.97 -0.60 -2.55
N GLN A 34 5.86 0.20 -3.13
CA GLN A 34 5.52 1.15 -4.20
C GLN A 34 4.98 0.46 -5.45
N LYS A 35 5.59 -0.67 -5.83
CA LYS A 35 5.26 -1.38 -7.07
C LYS A 35 5.31 -2.88 -6.85
N LEU A 36 4.32 -3.58 -7.39
CA LEU A 36 4.28 -5.04 -7.41
C LEU A 36 5.54 -5.63 -8.10
N PRO A 37 6.01 -6.80 -7.64
CA PRO A 37 7.08 -7.53 -8.32
C PRO A 37 6.74 -7.80 -9.78
N SER A 38 7.75 -7.80 -10.66
CA SER A 38 7.56 -8.13 -12.07
C SER A 38 7.02 -9.55 -12.24
N LYS A 39 5.88 -9.73 -12.92
CA LYS A 39 5.30 -11.05 -13.22
C LYS A 39 6.26 -11.99 -13.95
N VAL A 40 7.16 -11.44 -14.76
CA VAL A 40 8.14 -12.23 -15.53
C VAL A 40 9.30 -12.69 -14.65
N GLN A 41 9.76 -11.84 -13.73
CA GLN A 41 10.91 -12.14 -12.87
C GLN A 41 10.50 -12.91 -11.60
N TYR A 42 9.30 -12.66 -11.10
CA TYR A 42 8.76 -13.23 -9.86
C TYR A 42 7.39 -13.89 -10.12
N PRO A 43 7.32 -14.93 -10.96
CA PRO A 43 6.05 -15.62 -11.24
C PRO A 43 5.48 -16.34 -10.01
N ASP A 44 6.35 -16.75 -9.08
CA ASP A 44 6.03 -17.41 -7.81
C ASP A 44 5.24 -16.49 -6.85
N TYR A 45 5.56 -15.19 -6.82
CA TYR A 45 4.76 -14.20 -6.09
C TYR A 45 3.28 -14.29 -6.47
N TYR A 46 2.99 -14.40 -7.77
CA TYR A 46 1.61 -14.46 -8.29
C TYR A 46 0.98 -15.86 -8.19
N ALA A 47 1.77 -16.89 -7.89
CA ALA A 47 1.25 -18.21 -7.55
C ALA A 47 0.74 -18.25 -6.09
N VAL A 48 1.47 -17.58 -5.19
CA VAL A 48 1.18 -17.51 -3.75
C VAL A 48 0.14 -16.44 -3.43
N VAL A 49 0.36 -15.20 -3.87
CA VAL A 49 -0.50 -14.05 -3.60
C VAL A 49 -1.68 -14.01 -4.57
N LYS A 50 -2.90 -14.11 -4.04
CA LYS A 50 -4.14 -14.22 -4.84
C LYS A 50 -4.65 -12.89 -5.36
N ASP A 51 -4.55 -11.84 -4.55
CA ASP A 51 -5.03 -10.50 -4.88
C ASP A 51 -3.87 -9.48 -4.78
N PRO A 52 -2.94 -9.45 -5.77
CA PRO A 52 -1.83 -8.52 -5.76
C PRO A 52 -2.27 -7.06 -5.71
N ILE A 53 -1.64 -6.29 -4.83
CA ILE A 53 -1.85 -4.84 -4.71
C ILE A 53 -0.52 -4.17 -4.33
N ASP A 54 -0.34 -2.93 -4.76
CA ASP A 54 0.76 -2.04 -4.36
C ASP A 54 0.22 -0.63 -4.05
N LEU A 55 1.07 0.23 -3.49
CA LEU A 55 0.71 1.61 -3.17
C LEU A 55 0.36 2.43 -4.42
N LYS A 56 0.92 2.10 -5.59
CA LYS A 56 0.57 2.74 -6.86
C LYS A 56 -0.87 2.45 -7.27
N ILE A 57 -1.35 1.22 -7.12
CA ILE A 57 -2.73 0.83 -7.38
C ILE A 57 -3.66 1.55 -6.41
N ILE A 58 -3.31 1.62 -5.13
CA ILE A 58 -4.09 2.35 -4.12
C ILE A 58 -4.18 3.84 -4.47
N ALA A 59 -3.06 4.47 -4.88
CA ALA A 59 -3.04 5.86 -5.34
C ALA A 59 -3.95 6.07 -6.57
N GLN A 60 -3.93 5.15 -7.54
CA GLN A 60 -4.81 5.20 -8.70
C GLN A 60 -6.28 5.09 -8.31
N LYS A 61 -6.63 4.18 -7.38
CA LYS A 61 -8.00 4.03 -6.86
C LYS A 61 -8.49 5.29 -6.16
N ILE A 62 -7.61 6.01 -5.44
CA ILE A 62 -7.91 7.33 -4.86
C ILE A 62 -8.21 8.35 -5.97
N GLN A 63 -7.34 8.47 -6.98
CA GLN A 63 -7.53 9.44 -8.06
C GLN A 63 -8.80 9.19 -8.87
N MET A 64 -9.16 7.92 -9.08
CA MET A 64 -10.39 7.50 -9.74
C MET A 64 -11.63 7.58 -8.83
N SER A 65 -11.50 8.07 -7.58
CA SER A 65 -12.59 8.18 -6.61
C SER A 65 -13.33 6.87 -6.36
N LEU A 66 -12.60 5.74 -6.35
CA LEU A 66 -13.17 4.40 -6.17
C LEU A 66 -13.42 4.04 -4.70
N TYR A 67 -12.80 4.76 -3.77
CA TYR A 67 -13.09 4.60 -2.34
C TYR A 67 -14.28 5.45 -1.94
N ARG A 68 -15.32 4.80 -1.40
CA ARG A 68 -16.52 5.45 -0.86
C ARG A 68 -16.44 5.71 0.65
N SER A 69 -15.37 5.24 1.30
CA SER A 69 -15.10 5.46 2.72
C SER A 69 -13.63 5.25 3.02
N VAL A 70 -13.17 5.79 4.16
CA VAL A 70 -11.82 5.49 4.69
C VAL A 70 -11.64 3.99 4.94
N SER A 71 -12.68 3.30 5.44
CA SER A 71 -12.65 1.86 5.64
C SER A 71 -12.39 1.07 4.35
N ALA A 72 -12.87 1.54 3.20
CA ALA A 72 -12.59 0.90 1.92
C ALA A 72 -11.10 0.99 1.53
N MET A 73 -10.44 2.12 1.81
CA MET A 73 -8.99 2.26 1.63
C MET A 73 -8.23 1.41 2.65
N ALA A 74 -8.66 1.41 3.91
CA ALA A 74 -8.02 0.62 4.98
C ALA A 74 -7.96 -0.88 4.62
N LYS A 75 -9.03 -1.43 4.04
CA LYS A 75 -9.04 -2.84 3.56
C LYS A 75 -7.95 -3.15 2.54
N ASP A 76 -7.62 -2.20 1.66
CA ASP A 76 -6.55 -2.38 0.68
C ASP A 76 -5.16 -2.25 1.30
N ILE A 77 -5.00 -1.39 2.31
CA ILE A 77 -3.77 -1.32 3.11
C ILE A 77 -3.57 -2.61 3.91
N ASP A 78 -4.63 -3.15 4.50
CA ASP A 78 -4.61 -4.44 5.20
C ASP A 78 -4.27 -5.58 4.23
N LEU A 79 -4.82 -5.56 3.01
CA LEU A 79 -4.50 -6.52 1.97
C LEU A 79 -3.03 -6.46 1.54
N LEU A 80 -2.50 -5.24 1.34
CA LEU A 80 -1.09 -5.02 1.01
C LEU A 80 -0.18 -5.64 2.09
N ALA A 81 -0.45 -5.35 3.36
CA ALA A 81 0.31 -5.90 4.49
C ALA A 81 0.15 -7.42 4.62
N LYS A 82 -1.06 -7.94 4.40
CA LYS A 82 -1.32 -9.39 4.40
C LYS A 82 -0.54 -10.10 3.31
N ASN A 83 -0.53 -9.57 2.09
CA ASN A 83 0.20 -10.14 0.96
C ASN A 83 1.70 -10.15 1.23
N ALA A 84 2.24 -9.07 1.80
CA ALA A 84 3.62 -8.97 2.22
C ALA A 84 3.99 -10.09 3.20
N LYS A 85 3.21 -10.26 4.27
CA LYS A 85 3.41 -11.33 5.27
C LYS A 85 3.18 -12.74 4.75
N THR A 86 2.41 -12.89 3.68
CA THR A 86 2.14 -14.19 3.06
C THR A 86 3.32 -14.64 2.19
N TYR A 87 4.01 -13.70 1.54
CA TYR A 87 5.09 -13.99 0.62
C TYR A 87 6.48 -13.87 1.26
N ASN A 88 6.67 -12.91 2.16
CA ASN A 88 7.96 -12.63 2.78
C ASN A 88 8.14 -13.44 4.07
N GLU A 89 9.37 -13.88 4.32
CA GLU A 89 9.73 -14.61 5.53
C GLU A 89 9.73 -13.69 6.77
N PRO A 90 9.34 -14.19 7.96
CA PRO A 90 9.46 -13.45 9.21
C PRO A 90 10.89 -12.96 9.44
N GLY A 91 11.06 -11.66 9.70
CA GLY A 91 12.37 -11.02 9.93
C GLY A 91 13.08 -10.54 8.67
N SER A 92 12.51 -10.77 7.49
CA SER A 92 12.92 -10.06 6.28
C SER A 92 12.42 -8.60 6.29
N GLN A 93 13.08 -7.73 5.53
CA GLN A 93 12.72 -6.30 5.47
C GLN A 93 11.29 -6.06 4.95
N GLY A 94 10.72 -7.00 4.20
CA GLY A 94 9.38 -6.90 3.63
C GLY A 94 8.26 -7.49 4.49
N PHE A 95 8.54 -7.99 5.69
CA PHE A 95 7.56 -8.64 6.58
C PHE A 95 6.86 -7.66 7.54
#